data_AF-A0A6C0G6J7-F1
#
_entry.id   AF-A0A6C0G6J7-F1
#
_cell.length_a   1.000
_cell.length_b   1.000
_cell.length_c   1.000
_cell.angle_alpha   90.00
_cell.angle_beta   90.00
_cell.angle_gamma   90.00
#
_symmetry.space_group_name_H-M   'P 1'
#
loop_
_entity.id
_entity.type
_entity.pdbx_description
1 polymer ?
#
loop_
_entity_poly.entity_id
_entity_poly.type
_entity_poly.pdbx_seq_one_letter_code
_entity_poly.pdbx_strand_id
1 'polypeptide(L)'
;MKDELQRTLHGIIESGSKSNAAVNEIIHDYTKFHAVLVIVGGGFFLLFAWLSLLFWTAFGRSPKIGHARWSFASKTYFSFGLLSSSVALIIMLIAIVNLTTTLHPLHGFSFVVDSLELTDGATYKDELKNAVNDWVQSGHSALPPILQERIDSRIEFHTTKAIGSGLLLILSAGLSLYLWRALVRRANSNDSTWGLKEKAYFTLGHATVALSLLMVVIVAANIQGALAPMTIFIVNLFSS
;
A
#
# COMPACT_ATOMS: atom_id res chain seq x y z
N MET A 1 15.67 22.56 22.79
CA MET A 1 14.45 21.80 22.49
C MET A 1 14.40 21.22 21.08
N LYS A 2 14.88 21.89 20.01
CA LYS A 2 14.71 21.39 18.63
C LYS A 2 15.30 19.98 18.37
N ASP A 3 16.43 19.63 18.94
CA ASP A 3 17.00 18.28 18.71
C ASP A 3 16.68 17.28 19.83
N GLU A 4 15.71 17.59 20.69
CA GLU A 4 15.53 16.88 21.97
C GLU A 4 14.95 15.48 21.79
N LEU A 5 13.91 15.30 20.97
CA LEU A 5 13.35 13.98 20.70
C LEU A 5 14.34 13.10 19.93
N GLN A 6 14.99 13.63 18.89
CA GLN A 6 15.99 12.88 18.12
C GLN A 6 17.16 12.42 18.99
N ARG A 7 17.69 13.32 19.85
CA ARG A 7 18.75 12.97 20.82
C ARG A 7 18.27 11.96 21.86
N THR A 8 17.05 12.12 22.36
CA THR A 8 16.47 11.20 23.34
C THR A 8 16.31 9.80 22.74
N LEU A 9 15.77 9.70 21.52
CA LEU A 9 15.63 8.43 20.80
C LEU A 9 16.99 7.79 20.50
N HIS A 10 17.98 8.56 20.04
CA HIS A 10 19.35 8.05 19.86
C HIS A 10 19.92 7.47 21.15
N GLY A 11 19.89 8.24 22.24
CA GLY A 11 20.43 7.80 23.52
C GLY A 11 19.74 6.54 24.06
N ILE A 12 18.42 6.43 23.89
CA ILE A 12 17.65 5.24 24.31
C ILE A 12 17.95 4.03 23.41
N ILE A 13 18.07 4.22 22.11
CA ILE A 13 18.39 3.13 21.16
C ILE A 13 19.79 2.59 21.45
N GLU A 14 20.77 3.47 21.64
CA GLU A 14 22.16 3.10 21.97
C GLU A 14 22.30 2.42 23.33
N SER A 15 21.59 2.91 24.35
CA SER A 15 21.61 2.32 25.70
C SER A 15 20.75 1.05 25.84
N GLY A 16 19.97 0.71 24.81
CA GLY A 16 19.13 -0.47 24.74
C GLY A 16 17.65 -0.18 24.97
N SER A 17 16.88 -0.12 23.88
CA SER A 17 15.46 0.28 23.88
C SER A 17 14.55 -0.55 24.79
N LYS A 18 14.94 -1.78 25.15
CA LYS A 18 14.14 -2.71 25.97
C LYS A 18 13.75 -2.17 27.35
N SER A 19 14.49 -1.20 27.88
CA SER A 19 14.22 -0.57 29.18
C SER A 19 13.18 0.56 29.12
N ASN A 20 12.86 1.08 27.93
CA ASN A 20 11.92 2.18 27.74
C ASN A 20 10.65 1.68 27.03
N ALA A 21 9.53 1.60 27.76
CA ALA A 21 8.29 1.05 27.22
C ALA A 21 7.71 1.92 26.10
N ALA A 22 7.78 3.25 26.21
CA ALA A 22 7.31 4.17 25.18
C ALA A 22 8.02 3.95 23.84
N VAL A 23 9.35 3.84 23.85
CA VAL A 23 10.14 3.59 22.63
C VAL A 23 9.87 2.21 22.06
N ASN A 24 9.67 1.19 22.90
CA ASN A 24 9.28 -0.14 22.43
C ASN A 24 7.91 -0.15 21.74
N GLU A 25 6.95 0.65 22.20
CA GLU A 25 5.66 0.80 21.52
C GLU A 25 5.82 1.45 20.14
N ILE A 26 6.65 2.49 20.01
CA ILE A 26 6.94 3.10 18.71
C ILE A 26 7.60 2.10 17.76
N ILE A 27 8.61 1.34 18.23
CA ILE A 27 9.29 0.32 17.41
C ILE A 27 8.33 -0.82 17.05
N HIS A 28 7.44 -1.21 17.97
CA HIS A 28 6.44 -2.24 17.73
C HIS A 28 5.44 -1.80 16.65
N ASP A 29 4.92 -0.57 16.75
CA ASP A 29 4.05 0.03 15.74
C ASP A 29 4.77 0.14 14.38
N TYR A 30 6.03 0.57 14.34
CA TYR A 30 6.85 0.59 13.13
C TYR A 30 7.00 -0.80 12.51
N THR A 31 7.25 -1.82 13.34
CA THR A 31 7.33 -3.22 12.88
C THR A 31 6.00 -3.66 12.29
N LYS A 32 4.89 -3.34 12.96
CA LYS A 32 3.53 -3.65 12.51
C LYS A 32 3.18 -2.95 11.19
N PHE A 33 3.61 -1.69 11.03
CA PHE A 33 3.45 -0.92 9.80
C PHE A 33 4.05 -1.67 8.60
N HIS A 34 5.29 -2.16 8.71
CA HIS A 34 5.94 -2.92 7.66
C HIS A 34 5.36 -4.33 7.49
N ALA A 35 5.02 -5.00 8.59
CA ALA A 35 4.40 -6.32 8.55
C ALA A 35 3.05 -6.33 7.80
N VAL A 36 2.23 -5.28 7.97
CA VAL A 36 0.98 -5.12 7.22
C VAL A 36 1.23 -5.03 5.72
N LEU A 37 2.26 -4.31 5.27
CA LEU A 37 2.62 -4.27 3.84
C LEU A 37 3.09 -5.63 3.31
N VAL A 38 3.82 -6.40 4.12
CA VAL A 38 4.20 -7.77 3.75
C VAL A 38 2.97 -8.65 3.58
N ILE A 39 2.01 -8.60 4.51
CA ILE A 39 0.82 -9.45 4.49
C ILE A 39 -0.11 -9.06 3.34
N VAL A 40 -0.50 -7.77 3.27
CA VAL A 40 -1.42 -7.27 2.25
C VAL A 40 -0.77 -7.32 0.87
N GLY A 41 0.48 -6.86 0.76
CA GLY A 41 1.27 -6.92 -0.46
C GLY A 41 1.50 -8.37 -0.91
N GLY A 42 1.82 -9.27 0.01
CA GLY A 42 1.96 -10.71 -0.27
C GLY A 42 0.67 -11.32 -0.85
N GLY A 43 -0.49 -10.99 -0.28
CA GLY A 43 -1.78 -11.39 -0.80
C GLY A 43 -2.02 -10.91 -2.24
N PHE A 44 -1.75 -9.64 -2.52
CA PHE A 44 -1.86 -9.12 -3.88
C PHE A 44 -0.82 -9.71 -4.84
N PHE A 45 0.41 -9.95 -4.38
CA PHE A 45 1.45 -10.62 -5.16
C PHE A 45 0.98 -12.00 -5.62
N LEU A 46 0.46 -12.82 -4.70
CA LEU A 46 -0.05 -14.14 -5.03
C LEU A 46 -1.20 -14.07 -6.03
N LEU A 47 -2.10 -13.10 -5.87
CA LEU A 47 -3.20 -12.86 -6.82
C LEU A 47 -2.68 -12.48 -8.21
N PHE A 48 -1.75 -11.54 -8.32
CA PHE A 48 -1.20 -11.10 -9.62
C PHE A 48 -0.30 -12.15 -10.27
N ALA A 49 0.48 -12.91 -9.49
CA ALA A 49 1.24 -14.06 -9.98
C ALA A 49 0.31 -15.13 -10.54
N TRP A 50 -0.79 -15.44 -9.82
CA TRP A 50 -1.82 -16.35 -10.31
C TRP A 50 -2.47 -15.87 -11.60
N LEU A 51 -2.89 -14.59 -11.66
CA LEU A 51 -3.45 -14.00 -12.88
C LEU A 51 -2.46 -14.02 -14.04
N SER A 52 -1.18 -13.74 -13.79
CA SER A 52 -0.11 -13.84 -14.78
C SER A 52 -0.02 -15.25 -15.37
N LEU A 53 0.02 -16.28 -14.53
CA LEU A 53 0.01 -17.67 -14.98
C LEU A 53 -1.23 -17.99 -15.83
N LEU A 54 -2.42 -17.55 -15.40
CA LEU A 54 -3.65 -17.75 -16.16
C LEU A 54 -3.61 -17.07 -17.53
N PHE A 55 -3.11 -15.82 -17.61
CA PHE A 55 -3.07 -15.08 -18.87
C PHE A 55 -1.98 -15.60 -19.82
N TRP A 56 -0.81 -15.97 -19.32
CA TRP A 56 0.24 -16.58 -20.14
C TRP A 56 -0.17 -17.96 -20.67
N THR A 57 -0.83 -18.77 -19.84
CA THR A 57 -1.35 -20.08 -20.29
C THR A 57 -2.47 -19.92 -21.32
N ALA A 58 -3.39 -18.96 -21.13
CA ALA A 58 -4.43 -18.66 -22.13
C ALA A 58 -3.85 -18.11 -23.44
N PHE A 59 -2.81 -17.27 -23.36
CA PHE A 59 -2.09 -16.77 -24.53
C PHE A 59 -1.41 -17.91 -25.31
N GLY A 60 -0.68 -18.79 -24.63
CA GLY A 60 0.01 -19.92 -25.26
C GLY A 60 -0.93 -20.95 -25.89
N ARG A 61 -2.17 -21.06 -25.39
CA ARG A 61 -3.22 -21.93 -25.96
C ARG A 61 -4.01 -21.30 -27.10
N SER A 62 -3.85 -20.00 -27.35
CA SER A 62 -4.67 -19.31 -28.34
C SER A 62 -4.24 -19.68 -29.78
N PRO A 63 -5.17 -20.00 -30.69
CA PRO A 63 -4.85 -20.30 -32.08
C PRO A 63 -4.23 -19.10 -32.79
N LYS A 64 -3.21 -19.33 -33.62
CA LYS A 64 -2.64 -18.29 -34.51
C LYS A 64 -3.57 -18.13 -35.73
N ILE A 65 -3.95 -16.90 -36.07
CA ILE A 65 -4.75 -16.62 -37.27
C ILE A 65 -3.79 -16.40 -38.46
N GLY A 66 -3.72 -17.38 -39.36
CA GLY A 66 -2.87 -17.33 -40.57
C GLY A 66 -1.37 -17.16 -40.26
N HIS A 67 -0.61 -16.63 -41.23
CA HIS A 67 0.86 -16.62 -41.19
C HIS A 67 1.50 -15.68 -40.14
N ALA A 68 0.79 -14.70 -39.56
CA ALA A 68 1.44 -13.76 -38.63
C ALA A 68 0.56 -12.90 -37.69
N ARG A 69 -0.79 -13.00 -37.71
CA ARG A 69 -1.62 -12.05 -36.95
C ARG A 69 -2.22 -12.68 -35.68
N TRP A 70 -1.95 -12.06 -34.53
CA TRP A 70 -2.60 -12.41 -33.27
C TRP A 70 -4.07 -11.97 -33.26
N SER A 71 -4.95 -12.86 -32.79
CA SER A 71 -6.35 -12.53 -32.51
C SER A 71 -6.45 -11.42 -31.45
N PHE A 72 -7.59 -10.73 -31.38
CA PHE A 72 -7.85 -9.76 -30.31
C PHE A 72 -7.75 -10.41 -28.92
N ALA A 73 -8.26 -11.63 -28.77
CA ALA A 73 -8.16 -12.38 -27.52
C ALA A 73 -6.69 -12.65 -27.13
N SER A 74 -5.87 -13.08 -28.09
CA SER A 74 -4.43 -13.31 -27.87
C SER A 74 -3.71 -12.03 -27.44
N LYS A 75 -3.98 -10.89 -28.11
CA LYS A 75 -3.40 -9.59 -27.71
C LYS A 75 -3.82 -9.19 -26.30
N THR A 76 -5.10 -9.42 -25.96
CA THR A 76 -5.64 -9.11 -24.63
C THR A 76 -4.96 -9.95 -23.55
N TYR A 77 -4.85 -11.26 -23.74
CA TYR A 77 -4.14 -12.15 -22.80
C TYR A 77 -2.66 -11.79 -22.67
N PHE A 78 -1.99 -11.46 -23.78
CA PHE A 78 -0.60 -11.00 -23.75
C PHE A 78 -0.46 -9.72 -22.91
N SER A 79 -1.28 -8.70 -23.18
CA SER A 79 -1.24 -7.43 -22.44
C SER A 79 -1.52 -7.62 -20.94
N PHE A 80 -2.53 -8.41 -20.58
CA PHE A 80 -2.83 -8.71 -19.18
C PHE A 80 -1.78 -9.58 -18.51
N GLY A 81 -1.18 -10.54 -19.22
CA GLY A 81 -0.04 -11.33 -18.74
C GLY A 81 1.16 -10.44 -18.44
N LEU A 82 1.51 -9.52 -19.35
CA LEU A 82 2.60 -8.57 -19.14
C LEU A 82 2.31 -7.62 -17.96
N LEU A 83 1.12 -7.04 -17.91
CA LEU A 83 0.71 -6.12 -16.84
C LEU A 83 0.73 -6.81 -15.47
N SER A 84 0.09 -7.97 -15.35
CA SER A 84 0.03 -8.72 -14.08
C SER A 84 1.41 -9.20 -13.63
N SER A 85 2.28 -9.64 -14.54
CA SER A 85 3.67 -10.00 -14.22
C SER A 85 4.45 -8.79 -13.69
N SER A 86 4.33 -7.64 -14.36
CA SER A 86 5.03 -6.41 -13.97
C SER A 86 4.58 -5.94 -12.58
N VAL A 87 3.26 -5.91 -12.34
CA VAL A 87 2.70 -5.55 -11.04
C VAL A 87 3.11 -6.54 -9.96
N ALA A 88 3.08 -7.85 -10.23
CA ALA A 88 3.53 -8.86 -9.28
C ALA A 88 5.00 -8.65 -8.87
N LEU A 89 5.89 -8.39 -9.83
CA LEU A 89 7.31 -8.15 -9.54
C LEU A 89 7.54 -6.89 -8.70
N ILE A 90 6.84 -5.80 -9.00
CA ILE A 90 6.91 -4.56 -8.20
C ILE A 90 6.45 -4.82 -6.76
N ILE A 91 5.30 -5.49 -6.60
CA ILE A 91 4.76 -5.81 -5.26
C ILE A 91 5.70 -6.76 -4.52
N MET A 92 6.30 -7.75 -5.19
CA MET A 92 7.28 -8.65 -4.60
C MET A 92 8.49 -7.89 -4.06
N LEU A 93 9.03 -6.94 -4.83
CA LEU A 93 10.13 -6.08 -4.39
C LEU A 93 9.76 -5.28 -3.14
N ILE A 94 8.58 -4.63 -3.16
CA ILE A 94 8.07 -3.88 -2.01
C ILE A 94 7.94 -4.80 -0.79
N ALA A 95 7.34 -5.99 -0.95
CA ALA A 95 7.16 -6.94 0.13
C ALA A 95 8.50 -7.42 0.71
N ILE A 96 9.52 -7.66 -0.11
CA ILE A 96 10.85 -8.06 0.36
C ILE A 96 11.50 -6.94 1.18
N VAL A 97 11.47 -5.70 0.68
CA VAL A 97 12.03 -4.55 1.42
C VAL A 97 11.35 -4.40 2.79
N ASN A 98 10.01 -4.50 2.82
CA ASN A 98 9.24 -4.40 4.06
C ASN A 98 9.46 -5.60 4.99
N LEU A 99 9.71 -6.80 4.45
CA LEU A 99 10.02 -7.99 5.23
C LEU A 99 11.37 -7.83 5.94
N THR A 100 12.39 -7.32 5.24
CA THR A 100 13.69 -7.02 5.86
C THR A 100 13.55 -6.04 7.03
N THR A 101 12.74 -4.98 6.87
CA THR A 101 12.46 -4.03 7.96
C THR A 101 11.68 -4.68 9.11
N THR A 102 10.75 -5.58 8.81
CA THR A 102 10.01 -6.31 9.86
C THR A 102 10.92 -7.22 10.68
N LEU A 103 11.90 -7.87 10.03
CA LEU A 103 12.85 -8.77 10.69
C LEU A 103 13.94 -8.00 11.46
N HIS A 104 14.31 -6.81 10.98
CA HIS A 104 15.35 -5.96 11.57
C HIS A 104 14.85 -4.51 11.79
N PRO A 105 13.85 -4.31 12.67
CA PRO A 105 13.16 -3.02 12.79
C PRO A 105 14.06 -1.90 13.30
N LEU A 106 15.01 -2.19 14.19
CA LEU A 106 15.92 -1.18 14.75
C LEU A 106 16.78 -0.49 13.69
N HIS A 107 17.28 -1.24 12.70
CA HIS A 107 18.11 -0.67 11.63
C HIS A 107 17.31 0.25 10.71
N GLY A 108 16.07 -0.13 10.38
CA GLY A 108 15.19 0.76 9.61
C GLY A 108 14.76 1.99 10.43
N PHE A 109 14.45 1.78 11.70
CA PHE A 109 13.98 2.83 12.60
C PHE A 109 15.05 3.89 12.86
N SER A 110 16.35 3.53 12.95
CA SER A 110 17.42 4.52 13.12
C SER A 110 17.46 5.54 11.97
N PHE A 111 17.29 5.10 10.72
CA PHE A 111 17.19 6.04 9.58
C PHE A 111 15.98 6.97 9.68
N VAL A 112 14.85 6.47 10.22
CA VAL A 112 13.68 7.31 10.47
C VAL A 112 14.02 8.37 11.51
N VAL A 113 14.67 7.99 12.61
CA VAL A 113 15.11 8.93 13.64
C VAL A 113 16.09 9.96 13.08
N ASP A 114 17.02 9.56 12.22
CA ASP A 114 17.95 10.47 11.53
C ASP A 114 17.23 11.49 10.63
N SER A 115 16.11 11.06 10.03
CA SER A 115 15.31 11.89 9.11
C SER A 115 14.29 12.82 9.79
N LEU A 116 14.20 12.80 11.12
CA LEU A 116 13.33 13.70 11.88
C LEU A 116 13.90 15.14 11.85
N GLU A 117 13.84 15.79 10.69
CA GLU A 117 14.12 17.23 10.58
C GLU A 117 12.95 18.02 11.17
N LEU A 118 13.22 18.99 12.05
CA LEU A 118 12.20 19.87 12.58
C LEU A 118 11.97 21.09 11.69
N THR A 119 10.77 21.19 11.15
CA THR A 119 10.21 22.45 10.65
C THR A 119 9.55 23.25 11.77
N ASP A 120 9.71 24.58 11.74
CA ASP A 120 8.94 25.50 12.59
C ASP A 120 7.46 25.42 12.19
N GLY A 121 6.61 25.00 13.14
CA GLY A 121 5.21 24.67 12.91
C GLY A 121 4.23 25.61 13.61
N ALA A 122 2.94 25.28 13.51
CA ALA A 122 1.88 25.95 14.24
C ALA A 122 1.85 25.53 15.72
N THR A 123 1.42 26.42 16.62
CA THR A 123 1.44 26.25 18.10
C THR A 123 0.83 24.94 18.59
N TYR A 124 -0.23 24.42 17.95
CA TYR A 124 -0.83 23.13 18.33
C TYR A 124 0.08 21.92 18.06
N LYS A 125 0.96 22.00 17.04
CA LYS A 125 1.95 20.96 16.76
C LYS A 125 3.03 20.96 17.83
N ASP A 126 3.38 22.12 18.37
CA ASP A 126 4.39 22.23 19.42
C ASP A 126 3.92 21.55 20.71
N GLU A 127 2.64 21.68 21.07
CA GLU A 127 2.05 20.96 22.20
C GLU A 127 2.13 19.44 22.02
N LEU A 128 1.79 18.93 20.82
CA LEU A 128 1.90 17.51 20.49
C LEU A 128 3.36 17.03 20.47
N LYS A 129 4.28 17.82 19.91
CA LYS A 129 5.72 17.51 19.88
C LYS A 129 6.27 17.40 21.30
N ASN A 130 5.89 18.32 22.19
CA ASN A 130 6.26 18.28 23.61
C ASN A 130 5.66 17.05 24.31
N ALA A 131 4.38 16.74 24.07
CA ALA A 131 3.74 15.56 24.65
C ALA A 131 4.41 14.25 24.23
N VAL A 132 4.86 14.13 22.97
CA VAL A 132 5.65 12.98 22.49
C VAL A 132 7.00 12.93 23.20
N ASN A 133 7.71 14.05 23.31
CA ASN A 133 9.01 14.11 23.98
C ASN A 133 8.91 13.71 25.45
N ASP A 134 7.96 14.28 26.20
CA ASP A 134 7.74 13.98 27.61
C ASP A 134 7.37 12.51 27.82
N TRP A 135 6.52 11.96 26.95
CA TRP A 135 6.15 10.54 27.00
C TRP A 135 7.35 9.62 26.80
N VAL A 136 8.15 9.87 25.76
CA VAL A 136 9.36 9.10 25.45
C VAL A 136 10.38 9.21 26.58
N GLN A 137 10.61 10.41 27.14
CA GLN A 137 11.50 10.63 28.27
C GLN A 137 11.02 9.92 29.54
N SER A 138 9.70 9.88 29.78
CA SER A 138 9.13 9.21 30.94
C SER A 138 9.30 7.69 30.90
N GLY A 139 9.40 7.11 29.71
CA GLY A 139 9.55 5.67 29.49
C GLY A 139 8.31 4.83 29.85
N HIS A 140 7.18 5.44 30.17
CA HIS A 140 5.94 4.75 30.50
C HIS A 140 5.25 4.19 29.24
N SER A 141 4.56 3.06 29.39
CA SER A 141 3.75 2.49 28.30
C SER A 141 2.45 3.25 28.04
N ALA A 142 1.93 3.97 29.03
CA ALA A 142 0.67 4.69 28.92
C ALA A 142 0.83 5.93 28.02
N LEU A 143 0.05 5.97 26.93
CA LEU A 143 0.05 7.07 26.00
C LEU A 143 -0.68 8.30 26.60
N PRO A 144 -0.14 9.52 26.48
CA PRO A 144 -0.82 10.74 26.90
C PRO A 144 -2.20 10.91 26.22
N PRO A 145 -3.23 11.40 26.94
CA PRO A 145 -4.58 11.53 26.40
C PRO A 145 -4.66 12.32 25.08
N ILE A 146 -3.88 13.39 24.96
CA ILE A 146 -3.82 14.22 23.74
C ILE A 146 -3.27 13.45 22.53
N LEU A 147 -2.34 12.52 22.74
CA LEU A 147 -1.82 11.67 21.67
C LEU A 147 -2.81 10.55 21.35
N GLN A 148 -3.43 9.96 22.36
CA GLN A 148 -4.46 8.92 22.20
C GLN A 148 -5.62 9.41 21.33
N GLU A 149 -6.17 10.58 21.61
CA GLU A 149 -7.26 11.17 20.83
C GLU A 149 -6.89 11.34 19.35
N ARG A 150 -5.66 11.79 19.06
CA ARG A 150 -5.17 11.98 17.70
C ARG A 150 -4.96 10.66 16.98
N ILE A 151 -4.43 9.65 17.67
CA ILE A 151 -4.27 8.31 17.13
C ILE A 151 -5.64 7.68 16.84
N ASP A 152 -6.60 7.77 17.75
CA ASP A 152 -7.94 7.22 17.56
C ASP A 152 -8.66 7.86 16.37
N SER A 153 -8.60 9.18 16.25
CA SER A 153 -9.13 9.91 15.08
C SER A 153 -8.48 9.46 13.78
N ARG A 154 -7.16 9.21 13.80
CA ARG A 154 -6.41 8.70 12.63
C ARG A 154 -6.84 7.28 12.25
N ILE A 155 -7.03 6.41 13.24
CA ILE A 155 -7.50 5.04 13.03
C ILE A 155 -8.89 5.07 12.38
N GLU A 156 -9.83 5.86 12.91
CA GLU A 156 -11.19 5.97 12.37
C GLU A 156 -11.19 6.46 10.91
N PHE A 157 -10.39 7.50 10.63
CA PHE A 157 -10.25 8.08 9.30
C PHE A 157 -9.72 7.07 8.28
N HIS A 158 -8.64 6.37 8.62
CA HIS A 158 -8.04 5.38 7.71
C HIS A 158 -8.91 4.13 7.58
N THR A 159 -9.57 3.69 8.66
CA THR A 159 -10.52 2.56 8.61
C THR A 159 -11.66 2.86 7.65
N THR A 160 -12.27 4.04 7.75
CA THR A 160 -13.35 4.48 6.85
C THR A 160 -12.90 4.48 5.39
N LYS A 161 -11.71 5.01 5.11
CA LYS A 161 -11.13 5.01 3.76
C LYS A 161 -10.80 3.61 3.25
N ALA A 162 -10.30 2.72 4.10
CA ALA A 162 -9.99 1.33 3.73
C ALA A 162 -11.27 0.58 3.32
N ILE A 163 -12.36 0.74 4.07
CA ILE A 163 -13.66 0.15 3.74
C ILE A 163 -14.19 0.71 2.42
N GLY A 164 -14.24 2.04 2.30
CA GLY A 164 -14.77 2.70 1.09
C GLY A 164 -13.99 2.33 -0.18
N SER A 165 -12.65 2.36 -0.11
CA SER A 165 -11.80 1.98 -1.24
C SER A 165 -11.84 0.47 -1.53
N GLY A 166 -12.02 -0.38 -0.51
CA GLY A 166 -12.17 -1.83 -0.67
C GLY A 166 -13.44 -2.20 -1.45
N LEU A 167 -14.56 -1.53 -1.16
CA LEU A 167 -15.81 -1.72 -1.92
C LEU A 167 -15.65 -1.25 -3.37
N LEU A 168 -15.03 -0.10 -3.60
CA LEU A 168 -14.76 0.41 -4.95
C LEU A 168 -13.77 -0.49 -5.72
N LEU A 169 -12.81 -1.10 -5.05
CA LEU A 169 -11.92 -2.09 -5.65
C LEU A 169 -12.71 -3.29 -6.18
N ILE A 170 -13.59 -3.86 -5.35
CA ILE A 170 -14.42 -5.01 -5.73
C ILE A 170 -15.31 -4.67 -6.92
N LEU A 171 -16.00 -3.51 -6.87
CA LEU A 171 -16.88 -3.07 -7.95
C LEU A 171 -16.13 -2.81 -9.26
N SER A 172 -14.99 -2.12 -9.20
CA SER A 172 -14.18 -1.83 -10.38
C SER A 172 -13.55 -3.09 -11.00
N ALA A 173 -13.06 -4.01 -10.16
CA ALA A 173 -12.50 -5.28 -10.63
C ALA A 173 -13.57 -6.16 -11.26
N GLY A 174 -14.75 -6.26 -10.63
CA GLY A 174 -15.90 -6.98 -11.17
C GLY A 174 -16.37 -6.42 -12.52
N LEU A 175 -16.47 -5.09 -12.63
CA LEU A 175 -16.84 -4.41 -13.87
C LEU A 175 -15.79 -4.62 -14.96
N SER A 176 -14.50 -4.53 -14.63
CA SER A 176 -13.39 -4.82 -15.54
C SER A 176 -13.51 -6.25 -16.10
N LEU A 177 -13.65 -7.25 -15.22
CA LEU A 177 -13.85 -8.66 -15.60
C LEU A 177 -15.04 -8.83 -16.55
N TYR A 178 -16.18 -8.19 -16.25
CA TYR A 178 -17.38 -8.24 -17.08
C TYR A 178 -17.13 -7.64 -18.48
N LEU A 179 -16.56 -6.43 -18.55
CA LEU A 179 -16.31 -5.71 -19.79
C LEU A 179 -15.33 -6.46 -20.71
N TRP A 180 -14.21 -6.93 -20.15
CA TRP A 180 -13.20 -7.65 -20.91
C TRP A 180 -13.69 -9.02 -21.39
N ARG A 181 -14.47 -9.74 -20.58
CA ARG A 181 -15.12 -10.98 -21.03
C ARG A 181 -16.12 -10.73 -22.16
N ALA A 182 -16.90 -9.64 -22.09
CA ALA A 182 -17.84 -9.28 -23.14
C ALA A 182 -17.13 -8.92 -24.45
N LEU A 183 -16.04 -8.14 -24.38
CA LEU A 183 -15.22 -7.79 -25.55
C LEU A 183 -14.59 -9.01 -26.21
N VAL A 184 -13.98 -9.90 -25.42
CA VAL A 184 -13.35 -11.13 -25.95
C VAL A 184 -14.38 -12.05 -26.60
N ARG A 185 -15.55 -12.25 -25.96
CA ARG A 185 -16.62 -13.08 -26.54
C ARG A 185 -17.12 -12.52 -27.87
N ARG A 186 -17.32 -11.20 -27.97
CA ARG A 186 -17.77 -10.54 -29.20
C ARG A 186 -16.73 -10.57 -30.32
N ALA A 187 -15.45 -10.36 -29.97
CA ALA A 187 -14.37 -10.41 -30.94
C ALA A 187 -14.17 -11.81 -31.54
N ASN A 188 -14.53 -12.87 -30.81
CA ASN A 188 -14.48 -14.23 -31.31
C ASN A 188 -15.69 -14.60 -32.19
N SER A 189 -16.81 -13.87 -32.09
CA SER A 189 -18.05 -14.18 -32.82
C SER A 189 -18.24 -13.37 -34.10
N ASN A 190 -17.44 -12.35 -34.36
CA ASN A 190 -17.71 -11.36 -35.41
C ASN A 190 -16.45 -11.01 -36.19
N ASP A 191 -16.47 -11.17 -37.52
CA ASP A 191 -15.40 -10.72 -38.44
C ASP A 191 -15.48 -9.22 -38.78
N SER A 192 -16.47 -8.51 -38.23
CA SER A 192 -16.81 -7.14 -38.62
C SER A 192 -16.16 -6.05 -37.74
N THR A 193 -15.94 -4.89 -38.36
CA THR A 193 -15.34 -3.67 -37.80
C THR A 193 -16.03 -3.19 -36.52
N TRP A 194 -15.23 -2.77 -35.53
CA TRP A 194 -15.72 -2.30 -34.23
C TRP A 194 -16.60 -1.05 -34.34
N GLY A 195 -17.82 -1.12 -33.81
CA GLY A 195 -18.71 0.01 -33.69
C GLY A 195 -18.35 0.95 -32.53
N LEU A 196 -19.14 2.01 -32.36
CA LEU A 196 -18.98 2.96 -31.25
C LEU A 196 -19.14 2.31 -29.88
N LYS A 197 -20.04 1.31 -29.76
CA LYS A 197 -20.28 0.58 -28.51
C LYS A 197 -19.04 -0.22 -28.07
N GLU A 198 -18.37 -0.88 -29.00
CA GLU A 198 -17.16 -1.67 -28.74
C GLU A 198 -15.99 -0.75 -28.31
N LYS A 199 -15.85 0.40 -28.97
CA LYS A 199 -14.86 1.41 -28.57
C LYS A 199 -15.14 1.93 -27.15
N ALA A 200 -16.41 2.22 -26.82
CA ALA A 200 -16.79 2.65 -25.47
C ALA A 200 -16.47 1.58 -24.42
N TYR A 201 -16.81 0.30 -24.68
CA TYR A 201 -16.46 -0.81 -23.79
C TYR A 201 -14.95 -0.98 -23.62
N PHE A 202 -14.18 -0.83 -24.69
CA PHE A 202 -12.73 -0.91 -24.63
C PHE A 202 -12.14 0.20 -23.75
N THR A 203 -12.56 1.45 -23.95
CA THR A 203 -12.10 2.59 -23.13
C THR A 203 -12.49 2.41 -21.66
N LEU A 204 -13.75 2.04 -21.39
CA LEU A 204 -14.23 1.79 -20.03
C LEU A 204 -13.52 0.60 -19.37
N GLY A 205 -13.18 -0.43 -20.16
CA GLY A 205 -12.40 -1.57 -19.71
C GLY A 205 -10.99 -1.18 -19.24
N HIS A 206 -10.32 -0.25 -19.92
CA HIS A 206 -9.02 0.26 -19.47
C HIS A 206 -9.15 1.14 -18.23
N ALA A 207 -10.14 2.04 -18.22
CA ALA A 207 -10.39 2.93 -17.08
C ALA A 207 -10.67 2.14 -15.79
N THR A 208 -11.44 1.04 -15.90
CA THR A 208 -11.74 0.16 -14.75
C THR A 208 -10.52 -0.61 -14.27
N VAL A 209 -9.63 -1.09 -15.16
CA VAL A 209 -8.34 -1.68 -14.76
C VAL A 209 -7.46 -0.69 -14.02
N ALA A 210 -7.30 0.52 -14.57
CA ALA A 210 -6.51 1.59 -13.93
C ALA A 210 -7.08 1.96 -12.55
N LEU A 211 -8.40 2.09 -12.45
CA LEU A 211 -9.09 2.36 -11.19
C LEU A 211 -8.88 1.22 -10.19
N SER A 212 -8.96 -0.05 -10.60
CA SER A 212 -8.70 -1.19 -9.71
C SER A 212 -7.26 -1.19 -9.18
N LEU A 213 -6.26 -0.93 -10.04
CA LEU A 213 -4.86 -0.85 -9.60
C LEU A 213 -4.65 0.30 -8.61
N LEU A 214 -5.25 1.46 -8.85
CA LEU A 214 -5.22 2.58 -7.91
C LEU A 214 -5.88 2.21 -6.58
N MET A 215 -7.03 1.54 -6.61
CA MET A 215 -7.74 1.13 -5.40
C MET A 215 -6.95 0.09 -4.59
N VAL A 216 -6.17 -0.81 -5.22
CA VAL A 216 -5.24 -1.71 -4.51
C VAL A 216 -4.27 -0.91 -3.64
N VAL A 217 -3.65 0.12 -4.21
CA VAL A 217 -2.69 0.99 -3.49
C VAL A 217 -3.38 1.73 -2.36
N ILE A 218 -4.55 2.34 -2.63
CA ILE A 218 -5.31 3.10 -1.64
C ILE A 218 -5.74 2.20 -0.47
N VAL A 219 -6.24 1.00 -0.74
CA VAL A 219 -6.64 0.04 0.29
C VAL A 219 -5.44 -0.33 1.15
N ALA A 220 -4.31 -0.72 0.55
CA ALA A 220 -3.11 -1.11 1.28
C ALA A 220 -2.60 0.03 2.19
N ALA A 221 -2.51 1.25 1.65
CA ALA A 221 -2.07 2.42 2.41
C ALA A 221 -3.00 2.75 3.59
N ASN A 222 -4.32 2.60 3.41
CA ASN A 222 -5.27 2.89 4.49
C ASN A 222 -5.36 1.77 5.53
N ILE A 223 -5.25 0.49 5.15
CA ILE A 223 -5.14 -0.62 6.12
C ILE A 223 -3.91 -0.42 7.00
N GLN A 224 -2.78 -0.05 6.38
CA GLN A 224 -1.55 0.25 7.09
C GLN A 224 -1.71 1.43 8.06
N GLY A 225 -2.31 2.54 7.60
CA GLY A 225 -2.56 3.71 8.44
C GLY A 225 -3.52 3.47 9.60
N ALA A 226 -4.44 2.50 9.48
CA ALA A 226 -5.37 2.11 10.54
C ALA A 226 -4.74 1.14 11.55
N LEU A 227 -3.89 0.21 11.10
CA LEU A 227 -3.32 -0.83 11.95
C LEU A 227 -2.03 -0.41 12.66
N ALA A 228 -1.29 0.54 12.09
CA ALA A 228 -0.04 1.05 12.65
C ALA A 228 0.01 2.60 12.54
N PRO A 229 -0.79 3.30 13.36
CA PRO A 229 -0.97 4.74 13.23
C PRO A 229 0.17 5.57 13.83
N MET A 230 0.91 5.04 14.80
CA MET A 230 1.74 5.85 15.69
C MET A 230 3.01 6.35 15.02
N THR A 231 3.74 5.48 14.32
CA THR A 231 5.05 5.83 13.74
C THR A 231 4.90 6.89 12.67
N ILE A 232 3.94 6.72 11.75
CA ILE A 232 3.68 7.74 10.72
C ILE A 232 3.16 9.03 11.36
N PHE A 233 2.33 8.93 12.41
CA PHE A 233 1.85 10.12 13.10
C PHE A 233 3.03 10.94 13.65
N ILE A 234 3.99 10.30 14.33
CA ILE A 234 5.19 10.94 14.85
C ILE A 234 6.03 11.50 13.68
N VAL A 235 6.33 10.70 12.65
CA VAL A 235 7.12 11.17 11.50
C VAL A 235 6.47 12.38 10.83
N ASN A 236 5.16 12.35 10.58
CA ASN A 236 4.43 13.46 9.96
C ASN A 236 4.35 14.69 10.86
N LEU A 237 4.24 14.49 12.17
CA LEU A 237 4.20 15.59 13.14
C LEU A 237 5.51 16.39 13.14
N PHE A 238 6.65 15.71 12.95
CA PHE A 238 7.97 16.32 13.01
C PHE A 238 8.46 16.82 11.65
N SER A 239 8.11 16.16 10.54
CA SER A 239 8.47 16.53 9.15
C SER A 239 7.61 17.63 8.50
N SER A 240 6.66 18.23 9.24
CA SER A 240 5.73 19.26 8.74
C SER A 240 5.72 20.53 9.59
#